data_AF-A0A534SPN7-F1
#
_entry.id   AF-A0A534SPN7-F1
#
_cell.length_a   1.000
_cell.length_b   1.000
_cell.length_c   1.000
_cell.angle_alpha   90.00
_cell.angle_beta   90.00
_cell.angle_gamma   90.00
#
_symmetry.space_group_name_H-M   'P 1'
#
loop_
_entity.id
_entity.type
_entity.pdbx_description
1 polymer ?
#
loop_
_entity_poly.entity_id
_entity_poly.type
_entity_poly.pdbx_seq_one_letter_code
_entity_poly.pdbx_strand_id
1 'polypeptide(L)'
;FTMRRNEKYWGAPPSVREIVWRPVKEDAARIAAIESGQADIINQVPVHEIERLKRNPRVRVEMLRGLRVLYIGLNPAHKPFDNKLVRQAFNYA
;
A
#
# COMPACT_ATOMS: atom_id res chain seq x y z
N PHE A 1 6.23 7.52 -12.96
CA PHE A 1 6.44 8.96 -13.20
C PHE A 1 7.64 9.42 -12.38
N THR A 2 8.36 10.44 -12.84
CA THR A 2 9.56 10.96 -12.14
C THR A 2 9.26 12.34 -11.57
N MET A 3 9.65 12.56 -10.32
CA MET A 3 9.55 13.85 -9.64
C MET A 3 10.95 14.36 -9.34
N ARG A 4 11.18 15.66 -9.54
CA ARG A 4 12.44 16.32 -9.19
C ARG A 4 12.23 17.31 -8.07
N ARG A 5 13.29 17.54 -7.29
CA ARG A 5 13.30 18.55 -6.22
C ARG A 5 12.88 19.91 -6.79
N ASN A 6 11.98 20.58 -6.09
CA ASN A 6 11.65 21.97 -6.35
C ASN A 6 12.63 22.87 -5.58
N GLU A 7 13.62 23.43 -6.28
CA GLU A 7 14.61 24.35 -5.68
C GLU A 7 14.02 25.68 -5.21
N LYS A 8 12.78 26.01 -5.64
CA LYS A 8 12.05 27.21 -5.21
C LYS A 8 11.02 26.91 -4.12
N TYR A 9 11.10 25.74 -3.47
CA TYR A 9 10.21 25.42 -2.36
C TYR A 9 10.48 26.37 -1.19
N TRP A 10 9.42 26.95 -0.63
CA TRP A 10 9.50 28.00 0.38
C TRP A 10 9.99 27.49 1.75
N GLY A 11 9.92 26.18 1.99
CA GLY A 11 10.40 25.53 3.21
C GLY A 11 11.77 24.90 3.06
N ALA A 12 12.14 24.02 4.00
CA ALA A 12 13.38 23.25 3.91
C ALA A 12 13.36 22.37 2.62
N PRO A 13 14.43 22.40 1.82
CA PRO A 13 14.50 21.59 0.60
C PRO A 13 14.53 20.10 0.95
N PRO A 14 13.83 19.23 0.21
CA PRO A 14 13.92 17.78 0.39
C PRO A 14 15.37 17.29 0.28
N SER A 15 15.76 16.29 1.08
CA SER A 15 17.12 15.73 1.03
C SER A 15 17.42 14.95 -0.25
N VAL A 16 16.38 14.43 -0.92
CA VAL A 16 16.47 13.71 -2.21
C VAL A 16 16.36 14.65 -3.40
N ARG A 17 17.04 14.33 -4.51
CA ARG A 17 17.03 15.14 -5.74
C ARG A 17 15.95 14.69 -6.72
N GLU A 18 15.71 13.39 -6.78
CA GLU A 18 14.79 12.77 -7.71
C GLU A 18 14.09 11.59 -7.03
N ILE A 19 12.81 11.38 -7.39
CA ILE A 19 12.04 10.20 -7.02
C ILE A 19 11.50 9.60 -8.31
N VAL A 20 11.81 8.34 -8.55
CA VAL A 20 11.28 7.57 -9.69
C VAL A 20 10.18 6.64 -9.18
N TRP A 21 8.93 6.98 -9.49
CA TRP A 21 7.80 6.10 -9.23
C TRP A 21 7.64 5.09 -10.37
N ARG A 22 7.95 3.83 -10.11
CA ARG A 22 7.81 2.73 -11.07
C ARG A 22 6.60 1.86 -10.72
N PRO A 23 5.55 1.79 -11.56
CA PRO A 23 4.46 0.85 -11.32
C PRO A 23 4.95 -0.57 -11.59
N VAL A 24 4.84 -1.44 -10.58
CA VAL A 24 5.17 -2.87 -10.66
C VAL A 24 4.00 -3.63 -10.06
N LYS A 25 3.27 -4.39 -10.88
CA LYS A 25 2.02 -5.03 -10.47
C LYS A 25 2.27 -6.24 -9.57
N GLU A 26 3.29 -7.03 -9.91
CA GLU A 26 3.58 -8.30 -9.28
C GLU A 26 4.32 -8.10 -7.94
N ASP A 27 3.74 -8.61 -6.86
CA ASP A 27 4.27 -8.46 -5.49
C ASP A 27 5.68 -9.06 -5.37
N ALA A 28 5.89 -10.25 -5.94
CA ALA A 28 7.19 -10.93 -5.93
C ALA A 28 8.28 -10.10 -6.64
N ALA A 29 7.94 -9.39 -7.72
CA ALA A 29 8.88 -8.54 -8.43
C ALA A 29 9.27 -7.30 -7.59
N ARG A 30 8.31 -6.71 -6.85
CA ARG A 30 8.62 -5.62 -5.90
C ARG A 30 9.55 -6.11 -4.79
N ILE A 31 9.27 -7.29 -4.24
CA ILE A 31 10.08 -7.89 -3.18
C ILE A 31 11.51 -8.18 -3.66
N ALA A 32 11.69 -8.79 -4.84
CA ALA A 32 13.01 -9.00 -5.41
C ALA A 32 13.77 -7.68 -5.65
N ALA A 33 13.07 -6.61 -6.03
CA ALA A 33 13.68 -5.30 -6.25
C ALA A 33 14.24 -4.68 -4.96
N ILE A 34 13.52 -4.76 -3.83
CA ILE A 34 14.06 -4.26 -2.54
C ILE A 34 15.20 -5.15 -2.02
N GLU A 35 15.12 -6.46 -2.20
CA GLU A 35 16.16 -7.39 -1.71
C GLU A 35 17.46 -7.31 -2.53
N SER A 36 17.37 -6.93 -3.81
CA SER A 36 18.52 -6.69 -4.70
C SER A 36 19.06 -5.26 -4.63
N GLY A 37 18.34 -4.32 -4.00
CA GLY A 37 18.70 -2.90 -3.96
C GLY A 37 18.33 -2.12 -5.23
N GLN A 38 17.54 -2.69 -6.14
CA GLN A 38 17.00 -1.99 -7.30
C GLN A 38 15.86 -1.01 -6.95
N ALA A 39 15.27 -1.15 -5.77
CA ALA A 39 14.29 -0.24 -5.21
C ALA A 39 14.72 0.14 -3.79
N ASP A 40 14.57 1.42 -3.44
CA ASP A 40 14.82 1.90 -2.07
C ASP A 40 13.60 1.69 -1.16
N ILE A 41 12.40 1.74 -1.75
CA ILE A 41 11.12 1.62 -1.05
C ILE A 41 10.15 0.82 -1.92
N ILE A 42 9.41 -0.09 -1.28
CA ILE A 42 8.23 -0.74 -1.87
C ILE A 42 7.02 -0.57 -0.95
N ASN A 43 5.82 -0.62 -1.53
CA ASN A 43 4.56 -0.63 -0.80
C ASN A 43 3.75 -1.90 -1.13
N GLN A 44 2.65 -2.08 -0.40
CA GLN A 44 1.75 -3.23 -0.56
C GLN A 44 2.48 -4.58 -0.45
N VAL A 45 3.25 -4.74 0.63
CA VAL A 45 3.89 -6.01 0.94
C VAL A 45 2.82 -7.02 1.41
N PRO A 46 2.73 -8.22 0.82
CA PRO A 46 1.83 -9.26 1.29
C PRO A 46 2.10 -9.62 2.75
N VAL A 47 1.06 -9.83 3.53
CA VAL A 47 1.18 -10.08 4.98
C VAL A 47 2.06 -11.30 5.28
N HIS A 48 2.00 -12.34 4.47
CA HIS A 48 2.81 -13.56 4.67
C HIS A 48 4.31 -13.36 4.42
N GLU A 49 4.71 -12.31 3.69
CA GLU A 49 6.12 -11.99 3.41
C GLU A 49 6.76 -11.14 4.51
N ILE A 50 5.95 -10.49 5.36
CA ILE A 50 6.43 -9.54 6.37
C ILE A 50 7.49 -10.17 7.29
N GLU A 51 7.20 -11.35 7.85
CA GLU A 51 8.12 -12.01 8.77
C GLU A 51 9.41 -12.49 8.09
N ARG A 52 9.33 -12.85 6.80
CA ARG A 52 10.52 -13.21 6.02
C ARG A 52 11.40 -11.99 5.79
N LEU A 53 10.80 -10.86 5.39
CA LEU A 53 11.51 -9.61 5.14
C LEU A 53 12.13 -9.00 6.40
N LYS A 54 11.47 -9.13 7.56
CA LYS A 54 12.04 -8.72 8.86
C LYS A 54 13.35 -9.46 9.21
N ARG A 55 13.52 -10.69 8.71
CA ARG A 55 14.76 -11.47 8.90
C ARG A 55 15.88 -11.09 7.93
N ASN A 56 15.61 -10.29 6.91
CA ASN A 56 16.61 -9.84 5.96
C ASN A 56 17.35 -8.62 6.54
N PRO A 57 18.66 -8.71 6.83
CA PRO A 57 19.41 -7.63 7.49
C PRO A 57 19.55 -6.37 6.65
N ARG A 58 19.24 -6.43 5.34
CA ARG A 58 19.30 -5.29 4.41
C ARG A 58 17.95 -4.59 4.26
N VAL A 59 16.88 -5.12 4.82
CA VAL A 59 15.52 -4.61 4.66
C VAL A 59 14.95 -4.24 6.01
N ARG A 60 14.39 -3.03 6.11
CA ARG A 60 13.61 -2.60 7.26
C ARG A 60 12.13 -2.63 6.89
N VAL A 61 11.33 -3.34 7.69
CA VAL A 61 9.88 -3.35 7.54
C VAL A 61 9.27 -2.32 8.50
N GLU A 62 8.58 -1.34 7.94
CA GLU A 62 7.84 -0.32 8.68
C GLU A 62 6.34 -0.58 8.56
N MET A 63 5.62 -0.51 9.68
CA MET A 63 4.16 -0.65 9.73
C MET A 63 3.53 0.59 10.34
N LEU A 64 2.55 1.14 9.65
CA LEU A 64 1.85 2.36 10.06
C LEU A 64 0.36 2.10 10.12
N ARG A 65 -0.32 2.68 11.12
CA ARG A 65 -1.77 2.64 11.19
C ARG A 65 -2.34 3.55 10.11
N GLY A 66 -2.91 2.94 9.07
CA GLY A 66 -3.57 3.68 8.00
C GLY A 66 -4.87 4.35 8.46
N LEU A 67 -5.28 5.38 7.73
CA LEU A 67 -6.57 6.08 7.95
C LEU A 67 -7.73 5.42 7.19
N ARG A 68 -7.45 4.44 6.33
CA ARG A 68 -8.46 3.78 5.50
C ARG A 68 -9.27 2.77 6.32
N VAL A 69 -10.60 2.91 6.27
CA VAL A 69 -11.53 1.90 6.76
C VAL A 69 -11.87 0.96 5.60
N LEU A 70 -11.61 -0.33 5.80
CA LEU A 70 -12.08 -1.39 4.89
C LEU A 70 -13.44 -1.87 5.39
N TYR A 71 -14.43 -1.88 4.50
CA TYR A 71 -15.77 -2.39 4.76
C TYR A 71 -16.35 -2.96 3.47
N ILE A 72 -17.32 -3.86 3.60
CA ILE A 72 -18.11 -4.35 2.47
C ILE A 72 -19.36 -3.47 2.38
N GLY A 73 -19.47 -2.70 1.31
CA GLY A 73 -20.65 -1.89 1.02
C GLY A 73 -21.69 -2.72 0.27
N LEU A 74 -22.91 -2.80 0.80
CA LEU A 74 -24.06 -3.43 0.12
C LEU A 74 -24.94 -2.33 -0.47
N ASN A 75 -25.19 -2.37 -1.78
CA ASN A 75 -25.99 -1.35 -2.48
C ASN A 75 -27.49 -1.54 -2.21
N PRO A 76 -28.16 -0.66 -1.45
CA PRO A 76 -29.58 -0.82 -1.12
C PRO A 76 -30.53 -0.59 -2.31
N ALA A 77 -30.03 -0.09 -3.45
CA ALA A 77 -30.82 0.06 -4.66
C ALA A 77 -30.89 -1.22 -5.52
N HIS A 78 -30.16 -2.28 -5.14
CA HIS A 78 -30.09 -3.52 -5.92
C HIS A 78 -30.66 -4.70 -5.11
N LYS A 79 -31.64 -5.42 -5.67
CA LYS A 79 -32.18 -6.64 -5.04
C LYS A 79 -31.11 -7.73 -4.95
N PRO A 80 -31.02 -8.51 -3.85
CA PRO A 80 -31.89 -8.51 -2.67
C PRO A 80 -31.42 -7.58 -1.53
N PHE A 81 -30.43 -6.72 -1.79
CA PHE A 81 -29.86 -5.83 -0.78
C PHE A 81 -30.74 -4.62 -0.46
N ASP A 82 -31.87 -4.43 -1.15
CA ASP A 82 -32.94 -3.51 -0.77
C ASP A 82 -33.56 -3.88 0.59
N ASN A 83 -33.64 -5.18 0.90
CA ASN A 83 -34.10 -5.67 2.20
C ASN A 83 -33.02 -5.51 3.29
N LYS A 84 -33.32 -4.72 4.33
CA LYS A 84 -32.42 -4.52 5.50
C LYS A 84 -32.05 -5.84 6.19
N LEU A 85 -32.98 -6.80 6.29
CA LEU A 85 -32.74 -8.08 6.95
C LEU A 85 -31.72 -8.92 6.19
N VAL A 86 -31.71 -8.83 4.86
CA VAL A 86 -30.68 -9.48 4.02
C VAL A 86 -29.32 -8.84 4.30
N ARG A 87 -29.23 -7.50 4.33
CA ARG A 87 -27.96 -6.82 4.65
C ARG A 87 -27.46 -7.16 6.06
N GLN A 88 -28.36 -7.27 7.04
CA GLN A 88 -28.01 -7.71 8.40
C GLN A 88 -27.53 -9.15 8.42
N ALA A 89 -28.21 -10.07 7.73
CA ALA A 89 -27.78 -11.46 7.63
C ALA A 89 -26.36 -11.58 7.07
N PHE A 90 -26.02 -10.81 6.02
CA PHE A 90 -24.65 -10.73 5.50
C PHE A 90 -23.62 -10.18 6.50
N ASN A 91 -24.02 -9.28 7.40
CA ASN A 91 -23.12 -8.73 8.41
C ASN A 91 -22.88 -9.67 9.59
N TYR A 92 -23.79 -10.62 9.84
CA TYR A 92 -23.69 -11.59 10.94
C TYR A 92 -23.14 -12.96 10.52
N ALA A 93 -22.90 -13.17 9.23
CA ALA A 93 -22.31 -14.38 8.66
C ALA A 93 -20.79 -14.23 8.49
#